data_AF-A0A925BSS3-F1
#
_entry.id   AF-A0A925BSS3-F1
#
_cell.length_a   1.000
_cell.length_b   1.000
_cell.length_c   1.000
_cell.angle_alpha   90.00
_cell.angle_beta   90.00
_cell.angle_gamma   90.00
#
_symmetry.space_group_name_H-M   'P 1'
#
loop_
_entity.id
_entity.type
_entity.pdbx_description
1 polymer ?
#
loop_
_entity_poly.entity_id
_entity_poly.type
_entity_poly.pdbx_seq_one_letter_code
_entity_poly.pdbx_strand_id
1 'polypeptide(L)'
;IQLAASTVLTNVSFVGDNFAQPTGQVNDLLEQGKQAVNNPQRMAAYLVTTDDPAAIATAQYLWGSAQQIGLTVGGVILNRASGTNGELAAFDPLLVTTIPIQSINDWQPLIDGLPNFQDQATQAPRPIAVNVSERKVSLFLPGFDKKQVKLTQSGPEITIEAGDQRRNVDLPLQLRGQPVKGAKFQDGYLIISF
;
A
#
# COMPACT_ATOMS: atom_id res chain seq x y z
N ILE A 1 -40.90 -42.24 -12.20
CA ILE A 1 -41.31 -41.24 -11.19
C ILE A 1 -40.19 -40.22 -11.14
N GLN A 2 -40.41 -39.05 -11.76
CA GLN A 2 -39.45 -37.96 -11.87
C GLN A 2 -39.64 -37.02 -10.68
N LEU A 3 -38.54 -36.68 -9.99
CA LEU A 3 -38.49 -35.68 -8.94
C LEU A 3 -38.31 -34.30 -9.57
N ALA A 4 -39.15 -33.35 -9.15
CA ALA A 4 -39.06 -31.95 -9.50
C ALA A 4 -38.03 -31.22 -8.62
N ALA A 5 -37.27 -30.31 -9.22
CA ALA A 5 -36.75 -29.13 -8.55
C ALA A 5 -36.69 -28.01 -9.59
N SER A 6 -37.58 -27.02 -9.43
CA SER A 6 -37.60 -25.79 -10.21
C SER A 6 -36.45 -24.88 -9.79
N THR A 7 -35.75 -24.31 -10.78
CA THR A 7 -34.99 -23.07 -10.59
C THR A 7 -35.60 -22.03 -11.53
N VAL A 8 -36.15 -20.97 -10.96
CA VAL A 8 -36.74 -19.85 -11.68
C VAL A 8 -35.62 -19.05 -12.36
N LEU A 9 -35.65 -18.98 -13.69
CA LEU A 9 -34.86 -18.04 -14.46
C LEU A 9 -35.50 -16.65 -14.32
N THR A 10 -34.92 -15.78 -13.50
CA THR A 10 -35.37 -14.38 -13.40
C THR A 10 -35.02 -13.63 -14.67
N ASN A 11 -36.08 -13.27 -15.39
CA ASN A 11 -36.11 -12.49 -16.62
C ASN A 11 -35.68 -11.04 -16.32
N VAL A 12 -34.49 -10.62 -16.75
CA VAL A 12 -34.00 -9.24 -16.58
C VAL A 12 -34.49 -8.41 -17.75
N SER A 13 -35.58 -7.67 -17.55
CA SER A 13 -36.12 -6.72 -18.52
C SER A 13 -35.21 -5.48 -18.59
N PHE A 14 -34.49 -5.31 -19.71
CA PHE A 14 -33.74 -4.10 -20.02
C PHE A 14 -34.70 -2.96 -20.39
N VAL A 15 -35.11 -2.16 -19.41
CA VAL A 15 -35.81 -0.89 -19.64
C VAL A 15 -34.98 0.25 -19.07
N GLY A 16 -34.11 0.78 -19.93
CA GLY A 16 -33.99 2.20 -20.25
C GLY A 16 -33.49 3.23 -19.23
N ASP A 17 -33.66 3.07 -17.91
CA ASP A 17 -33.56 4.25 -17.02
C ASP A 17 -33.13 3.97 -15.56
N ASN A 18 -32.35 2.91 -15.30
CA ASN A 18 -32.03 2.50 -13.92
C ASN A 18 -30.54 2.18 -13.63
N PHE A 19 -29.61 2.84 -14.34
CA PHE A 19 -28.16 2.62 -14.15
C PHE A 19 -27.49 3.55 -13.12
N ALA A 20 -28.18 4.60 -12.63
CA ALA A 20 -27.60 5.55 -11.68
C ALA A 20 -27.55 5.04 -10.23
N GLN A 21 -28.54 4.24 -9.80
CA GLN A 21 -28.61 3.67 -8.45
C GLN A 21 -27.58 2.54 -8.22
N PRO A 22 -27.40 1.57 -9.14
CA PRO A 22 -26.40 0.52 -8.97
C PRO A 22 -24.96 1.04 -8.99
N THR A 23 -24.69 2.09 -9.78
CA THR A 23 -23.35 2.68 -9.88
C THR A 23 -22.95 3.43 -8.62
N GLY A 24 -23.89 4.14 -7.97
CA GLY A 24 -23.64 4.79 -6.68
C GLY A 24 -23.24 3.80 -5.58
N GLN A 25 -24.00 2.71 -5.42
CA GLN A 25 -23.72 1.69 -4.39
C GLN A 25 -22.37 0.98 -4.61
N VAL A 26 -22.02 0.70 -5.87
CA VAL A 26 -20.71 0.13 -6.21
C VAL A 26 -19.58 1.10 -5.89
N ASN A 27 -19.74 2.39 -6.21
CA ASN A 27 -18.74 3.41 -5.89
C ASN A 27 -18.53 3.57 -4.38
N ASP A 28 -19.61 3.54 -3.59
CA ASP A 28 -19.52 3.63 -2.13
C ASP A 28 -18.77 2.43 -1.54
N LEU A 29 -19.03 1.22 -2.03
CA LEU A 29 -18.32 0.01 -1.60
C LEU A 29 -16.83 0.09 -1.96
N LEU A 30 -16.49 0.53 -3.17
CA LEU A 30 -15.12 0.71 -3.61
C LEU A 30 -14.40 1.80 -2.80
N GLU A 31 -15.08 2.89 -2.47
CA GLU A 31 -14.55 3.96 -1.63
C GLU A 31 -14.25 3.43 -0.22
N GLN A 32 -15.18 2.72 0.41
CA GLN A 32 -14.96 2.08 1.71
C GLN A 32 -13.76 1.11 1.68
N GLY A 33 -13.62 0.33 0.61
CA GLY A 33 -12.47 -0.54 0.39
C GLY A 33 -11.15 0.24 0.32
N LYS A 34 -11.09 1.31 -0.48
CA LYS A 34 -9.91 2.19 -0.56
C LYS A 34 -9.58 2.81 0.80
N GLN A 35 -10.58 3.29 1.54
CA GLN A 35 -10.39 3.86 2.87
C GLN A 35 -9.88 2.83 3.87
N ALA A 36 -10.31 1.58 3.77
CA ALA A 36 -9.80 0.50 4.62
C ALA A 36 -8.34 0.16 4.31
N VAL A 37 -7.97 0.03 3.02
CA VAL A 37 -6.59 -0.26 2.59
C VAL A 37 -5.63 0.86 3.00
N ASN A 38 -6.05 2.12 2.87
CA ASN A 38 -5.22 3.29 3.21
C ASN A 38 -5.20 3.61 4.71
N ASN A 39 -5.88 2.83 5.56
CA ASN A 39 -5.90 3.05 7.00
C ASN A 39 -5.08 1.95 7.73
N PRO A 40 -3.91 2.28 8.31
CA PRO A 40 -3.04 1.31 8.97
C PRO A 40 -3.66 0.64 10.21
N GLN A 41 -4.72 1.22 10.79
CA GLN A 41 -5.47 0.60 11.89
C GLN A 41 -6.52 -0.41 11.41
N ARG A 42 -6.77 -0.46 10.09
CA ARG A 42 -7.74 -1.35 9.45
C ARG A 42 -7.04 -2.40 8.59
N MET A 43 -5.96 -2.01 7.92
CA MET A 43 -5.16 -2.88 7.07
C MET A 43 -3.69 -2.46 7.08
N ALA A 44 -2.82 -3.41 7.35
CA ALA A 44 -1.38 -3.25 7.23
C ALA A 44 -0.75 -4.57 6.79
N ALA A 45 0.39 -4.49 6.12
CA ALA A 45 1.20 -5.64 5.75
C ALA A 45 2.54 -5.61 6.48
N TYR A 46 3.18 -6.78 6.56
CA TYR A 46 4.53 -6.95 7.08
C TYR A 46 5.36 -7.68 6.03
N LEU A 47 6.58 -7.21 5.83
CA LEU A 47 7.53 -7.92 4.98
C LEU A 47 8.11 -9.08 5.76
N VAL A 48 8.28 -10.23 5.12
CA VAL A 48 9.00 -11.37 5.68
C VAL A 48 10.15 -11.68 4.74
N THR A 49 11.37 -11.65 5.26
CA THR A 49 12.60 -11.90 4.49
C THR A 49 13.59 -12.73 5.31
N THR A 50 14.63 -13.24 4.67
CA THR A 50 15.83 -13.79 5.32
C THR A 50 17.00 -12.83 5.16
N ASP A 51 18.18 -13.23 5.65
CA ASP A 51 19.48 -12.55 5.46
C ASP A 51 20.08 -12.77 4.05
N ASP A 52 19.32 -13.38 3.13
CA ASP A 52 19.75 -13.53 1.74
C ASP A 52 19.59 -12.18 1.01
N PRO A 53 20.65 -11.65 0.36
CA PRO A 53 20.57 -10.37 -0.35
C PRO A 53 19.47 -10.32 -1.43
N ALA A 54 19.19 -11.44 -2.11
CA ALA A 54 18.12 -11.48 -3.12
C ALA A 54 16.72 -11.42 -2.47
N ALA A 55 16.52 -12.09 -1.33
CA ALA A 55 15.31 -11.97 -0.53
C ALA A 55 15.09 -10.53 -0.03
N ILE A 56 16.15 -9.87 0.46
CA ILE A 56 16.10 -8.47 0.91
C ILE A 56 15.70 -7.54 -0.24
N ALA A 57 16.35 -7.66 -1.40
CA ALA A 57 16.03 -6.84 -2.57
C ALA A 57 14.58 -7.03 -3.02
N THR A 58 14.08 -8.27 -2.98
CA THR A 58 12.68 -8.59 -3.29
C THR A 58 11.73 -7.94 -2.29
N ALA A 59 12.04 -8.02 -0.99
CA ALA A 59 11.23 -7.39 0.05
C ALA A 59 11.18 -5.86 -0.10
N GLN A 60 12.30 -5.20 -0.44
CA GLN A 60 12.33 -3.76 -0.72
C GLN A 60 11.48 -3.39 -1.94
N TYR A 61 11.53 -4.20 -3.01
CA TYR A 61 10.70 -3.99 -4.19
C TYR A 61 9.20 -4.10 -3.85
N LEU A 62 8.81 -5.13 -3.09
CA LEU A 62 7.44 -5.32 -2.64
C LEU A 62 6.98 -4.21 -1.71
N TRP A 63 7.88 -3.67 -0.88
CA TRP A 63 7.58 -2.50 -0.05
C TRP A 63 7.18 -1.30 -0.89
N GLY A 64 8.00 -0.90 -1.86
CA GLY A 64 7.70 0.22 -2.75
C GLY A 64 6.39 -0.01 -3.53
N SER A 65 6.16 -1.23 -3.99
CA SER A 65 4.94 -1.62 -4.70
C SER A 65 3.68 -1.53 -3.82
N ALA A 66 3.76 -1.92 -2.56
CA ALA A 66 2.67 -1.78 -1.58
C ALA A 66 2.32 -0.31 -1.35
N GLN A 67 3.32 0.57 -1.25
CA GLN A 67 3.09 2.01 -1.10
C GLN A 67 2.40 2.62 -2.33
N GLN A 68 2.74 2.15 -3.53
CA GLN A 68 2.06 2.58 -4.77
C GLN A 68 0.56 2.30 -4.73
N ILE A 69 0.09 1.20 -4.13
CA ILE A 69 -1.35 0.92 -4.02
C ILE A 69 -2.01 1.50 -2.75
N GLY A 70 -1.26 2.21 -1.91
CA GLY A 70 -1.76 2.79 -0.67
C GLY A 70 -1.82 1.81 0.52
N LEU A 71 -1.16 0.66 0.42
CA LEU A 71 -1.07 -0.31 1.52
C LEU A 71 0.10 0.04 2.44
N THR A 72 -0.19 0.23 3.72
CA THR A 72 0.86 0.51 4.72
C THR A 72 1.62 -0.78 5.04
N VAL A 73 2.95 -0.72 4.94
CA VAL A 73 3.84 -1.76 5.45
C VAL A 73 4.33 -1.33 6.84
N GLY A 74 3.95 -2.07 7.88
CA GLY A 74 4.19 -1.72 9.28
C GLY A 74 5.59 -2.00 9.79
N GLY A 75 6.27 -2.99 9.20
CA GLY A 75 7.57 -3.44 9.65
C GLY A 75 8.09 -4.62 8.83
N VAL A 76 9.25 -5.11 9.23
CA VAL A 76 9.92 -6.25 8.60
C VAL A 76 10.19 -7.33 9.62
N ILE A 77 9.92 -8.56 9.23
CA ILE A 77 10.25 -9.76 10.00
C ILE A 77 11.42 -10.44 9.29
N LEU A 78 12.59 -10.42 9.94
CA LEU A 78 13.76 -11.15 9.48
C LEU A 78 13.69 -12.57 10.03
N ASN A 79 13.20 -13.48 9.20
CA ASN A 79 13.06 -14.89 9.54
C ASN A 79 14.41 -15.60 9.43
N ARG A 80 14.63 -16.56 10.33
CA ARG A 80 15.82 -17.43 10.35
C ARG A 80 17.15 -16.65 10.44
N ALA A 81 17.16 -15.56 11.19
CA ALA A 81 18.35 -14.70 11.28
C ALA A 81 19.56 -15.48 11.83
N SER A 82 20.65 -15.53 11.04
CA SER A 82 21.89 -16.25 11.38
C SER A 82 22.89 -15.43 12.19
N GLY A 83 22.63 -14.12 12.32
CA GLY A 83 23.43 -13.18 13.11
C GLY A 83 24.44 -12.37 12.28
N THR A 84 23.97 -11.33 11.62
CA THR A 84 24.75 -10.11 11.32
C THR A 84 23.79 -8.95 11.07
N ASN A 85 23.75 -7.97 11.97
CA ASN A 85 22.78 -6.86 11.98
C ASN A 85 23.01 -5.78 10.89
N GLY A 86 23.82 -6.05 9.87
CA GLY A 86 24.20 -5.09 8.83
C GLY A 86 23.09 -4.76 7.83
N GLU A 87 22.07 -5.61 7.74
CA GLU A 87 21.02 -5.56 6.72
C GLU A 87 19.76 -4.79 7.16
N LEU A 88 19.70 -4.33 8.42
CA LEU A 88 18.55 -3.61 8.97
C LEU A 88 18.40 -2.20 8.33
N ALA A 89 19.52 -1.60 7.91
CA ALA A 89 19.52 -0.27 7.28
C ALA A 89 18.79 -0.26 5.93
N ALA A 90 18.65 -1.41 5.26
CA ALA A 90 17.94 -1.53 3.99
C ALA A 90 16.44 -1.19 4.11
N PHE A 91 15.89 -1.27 5.33
CA PHE A 91 14.46 -1.06 5.58
C PHE A 91 14.18 0.22 6.37
N ASP A 92 15.16 1.08 6.62
CA ASP A 92 14.95 2.37 7.30
C ASP A 92 13.84 3.18 6.60
N PRO A 93 12.82 3.70 7.33
CA PRO A 93 12.70 3.79 8.79
C PRO A 93 11.82 2.70 9.44
N LEU A 94 11.55 1.58 8.77
CA LEU A 94 10.79 0.48 9.35
C LEU A 94 11.56 -0.23 10.46
N LEU A 95 10.82 -0.63 11.49
CA LEU A 95 11.34 -1.52 12.51
C LEU A 95 11.48 -2.93 11.93
N VAL A 96 12.64 -3.54 12.18
CA VAL A 96 12.95 -4.90 11.78
C VAL A 96 13.00 -5.78 13.02
N THR A 97 12.13 -6.80 13.07
CA THR A 97 12.05 -7.78 14.15
C THR A 97 12.67 -9.08 13.68
N THR A 98 13.67 -9.57 14.41
CA THR A 98 14.37 -10.80 14.07
C THR A 98 13.73 -12.01 14.74
N ILE A 99 13.53 -13.06 13.96
CA ILE A 99 13.01 -14.34 14.44
C ILE A 99 14.12 -15.38 14.28
N PRO A 100 14.62 -15.98 15.39
CA PRO A 100 15.70 -16.95 15.31
C PRO A 100 15.22 -18.24 14.66
N ILE A 101 16.17 -19.08 14.23
CA ILE A 101 15.87 -20.42 13.74
C ILE A 101 15.35 -21.26 14.92
N GLN A 102 14.11 -21.75 14.80
CA GLN A 102 13.45 -22.56 15.82
C GLN A 102 13.04 -23.93 15.26
N SER A 103 12.89 -24.91 16.16
CA SER A 103 12.35 -26.22 15.81
C SER A 103 10.82 -26.14 15.62
N ILE A 104 10.27 -26.93 14.71
CA ILE A 104 8.84 -26.90 14.32
C ILE A 104 7.89 -27.24 15.49
N ASN A 105 8.39 -27.86 16.55
CA ASN A 105 7.56 -28.40 17.64
C ASN A 105 7.30 -27.41 18.77
N ASP A 106 7.86 -26.19 18.74
CA ASP A 106 7.64 -25.17 19.77
C ASP A 106 7.35 -23.81 19.13
N TRP A 107 6.12 -23.32 19.31
CA TRP A 107 5.64 -22.06 18.76
C TRP A 107 5.76 -20.89 19.73
N GLN A 108 5.98 -21.16 21.03
CA GLN A 108 5.97 -20.10 22.03
C GLN A 108 7.09 -19.07 21.80
N PRO A 109 8.34 -19.48 21.50
CA PRO A 109 9.41 -18.52 21.25
C PRO A 109 9.23 -17.75 19.93
N LEU A 110 8.42 -18.26 18.99
CA LEU A 110 8.02 -17.52 17.79
C LEU A 110 7.02 -16.42 18.17
N ILE A 111 5.98 -16.79 18.92
CA ILE A 111 4.92 -15.86 19.37
C ILE A 111 5.53 -14.74 20.21
N ASP A 112 6.41 -15.07 21.14
CA ASP A 112 7.09 -14.11 22.03
C ASP A 112 8.04 -13.17 21.25
N GLY A 113 8.52 -13.60 20.08
CA GLY A 113 9.39 -12.82 19.20
C GLY A 113 8.64 -11.91 18.21
N LEU A 114 7.32 -12.03 18.08
CA LEU A 114 6.54 -11.20 17.15
C LEU A 114 6.42 -9.75 17.63
N PRO A 115 6.41 -8.77 16.72
CA PRO A 115 6.23 -7.38 17.09
C PRO A 115 4.79 -7.08 17.50
N ASN A 116 4.60 -5.94 18.19
CA ASN A 116 3.27 -5.34 18.29
C ASN A 116 2.88 -4.76 16.92
N PHE A 117 2.10 -5.53 16.15
CA PHE A 117 1.71 -5.18 14.79
C PHE A 117 0.89 -3.89 14.70
N GLN A 118 0.08 -3.58 15.71
CA GLN A 118 -0.80 -2.41 15.69
C GLN A 118 -0.01 -1.11 15.87
N ASP A 119 0.93 -1.11 16.82
CA ASP A 119 1.75 0.06 17.12
C ASP A 119 2.72 0.35 15.97
N GLN A 120 3.40 -0.69 15.47
CA GLN A 120 4.33 -0.55 14.35
C GLN A 120 3.62 -0.06 13.07
N ALA A 121 2.46 -0.62 12.72
CA ALA A 121 1.68 -0.17 11.56
C ALA A 121 1.26 1.32 11.66
N THR A 122 0.95 1.80 12.85
CA THR A 122 0.51 3.19 13.07
C THR A 122 1.68 4.17 12.99
N GLN A 123 2.89 3.73 13.34
CA GLN A 123 4.11 4.55 13.32
C GLN A 123 4.85 4.50 11.97
N ALA A 124 4.56 3.49 11.13
CA ALA A 124 5.20 3.34 9.83
C ALA A 124 4.90 4.52 8.88
N PRO A 125 5.81 4.80 7.93
CA PRO A 125 5.59 5.81 6.91
C PRO A 125 4.30 5.58 6.13
N ARG A 126 3.51 6.64 5.99
CA ARG A 126 2.27 6.59 5.21
C ARG A 126 2.59 6.61 3.71
N PRO A 127 1.85 5.85 2.88
CA PRO A 127 2.04 5.87 1.43
C PRO A 127 1.84 7.25 0.81
N ILE A 128 0.91 8.02 1.37
CA ILE A 128 0.62 9.38 0.94
C ILE A 128 0.31 10.28 2.14
N ALA A 129 0.83 11.50 2.09
CA ALA A 129 0.49 12.58 3.01
C ALA A 129 0.15 13.83 2.20
N VAL A 130 -0.97 14.48 2.55
CA VAL A 130 -1.43 15.70 1.89
C VAL A 130 -1.44 16.85 2.90
N ASN A 131 -0.66 17.88 2.63
CA ASN A 131 -0.62 19.11 3.41
C ASN A 131 -1.28 20.23 2.59
N VAL A 132 -2.55 20.50 2.88
CA VAL A 132 -3.36 21.50 2.16
C VAL A 132 -2.86 22.92 2.41
N SER A 133 -2.40 23.24 3.63
CA SER A 133 -1.86 24.56 3.99
C SER A 133 -0.61 24.92 3.20
N GLU A 134 0.30 23.96 3.00
CA GLU A 134 1.53 24.15 2.22
C GLU A 134 1.35 23.85 0.73
N ARG A 135 0.18 23.36 0.32
CA ARG A 135 -0.12 22.88 -1.03
C ARG A 135 0.88 21.83 -1.51
N LYS A 136 1.18 20.86 -0.63
CA LYS A 136 2.11 19.77 -0.90
C LYS A 136 1.44 18.42 -0.78
N VAL A 137 1.89 17.51 -1.64
CA VAL A 137 1.60 16.07 -1.56
C VAL A 137 2.92 15.33 -1.50
N SER A 138 3.07 14.46 -0.52
CA SER A 138 4.25 13.62 -0.33
C SER A 138 3.85 12.17 -0.52
N LEU A 139 4.49 11.47 -1.45
CA LEU A 139 4.35 10.03 -1.64
C LEU A 139 5.60 9.33 -1.19
N PHE A 140 5.46 8.33 -0.34
CA PHE A 140 6.58 7.52 0.11
C PHE A 140 6.79 6.36 -0.86
N LEU A 141 7.96 6.32 -1.49
CA LEU A 141 8.32 5.38 -2.56
C LEU A 141 9.70 4.76 -2.27
N PRO A 142 9.80 3.94 -1.20
CA PRO A 142 11.03 3.29 -0.81
C PRO A 142 11.47 2.27 -1.87
N GLY A 143 12.77 2.03 -1.95
CA GLY A 143 13.35 1.06 -2.89
C GLY A 143 13.37 1.51 -4.36
N PHE A 144 12.89 2.71 -4.68
CA PHE A 144 12.94 3.27 -6.03
C PHE A 144 13.94 4.42 -6.14
N ASP A 145 14.70 4.41 -7.23
CA ASP A 145 15.51 5.55 -7.64
C ASP A 145 14.68 6.61 -8.35
N LYS A 146 15.14 7.86 -8.32
CA LYS A 146 14.52 8.98 -9.04
C LYS A 146 14.24 8.68 -10.52
N LYS A 147 15.10 7.90 -11.18
CA LYS A 147 14.94 7.54 -12.61
C LYS A 147 13.79 6.56 -12.85
N GLN A 148 13.37 5.82 -11.83
CA GLN A 148 12.28 4.86 -11.89
C GLN A 148 10.94 5.49 -11.52
N VAL A 149 10.92 6.76 -11.09
CA VAL A 149 9.71 7.48 -10.69
C VAL A 149 9.36 8.54 -11.74
N LYS A 150 8.15 8.46 -12.28
CA LYS A 150 7.63 9.40 -13.27
C LYS A 150 6.33 10.03 -12.77
N LEU A 151 6.29 11.35 -12.79
CA LEU A 151 5.11 12.16 -12.51
C LEU A 151 4.56 12.70 -13.84
N THR A 152 3.27 12.47 -14.09
CA THR A 152 2.55 13.12 -15.18
C THR A 152 1.29 13.78 -14.63
N GLN A 153 0.90 14.91 -15.22
CA GLN A 153 -0.34 15.59 -14.90
C GLN A 153 -1.21 15.64 -16.16
N SER A 154 -2.45 15.17 -16.06
CA SER A 154 -3.42 15.22 -17.15
C SER A 154 -4.75 15.69 -16.61
N GLY A 155 -5.18 16.89 -17.02
CA GLY A 155 -6.39 17.52 -16.51
C GLY A 155 -6.33 17.73 -14.98
N PRO A 156 -7.34 17.28 -14.21
CA PRO A 156 -7.42 17.52 -12.77
C PRO A 156 -6.59 16.56 -11.92
N GLU A 157 -6.06 15.48 -12.50
CA GLU A 157 -5.39 14.40 -11.80
C GLU A 157 -3.88 14.41 -12.05
N ILE A 158 -3.15 13.87 -11.07
CA ILE A 158 -1.75 13.48 -11.24
C ILE A 158 -1.66 11.96 -11.28
N THR A 159 -0.79 11.46 -12.13
CA THR A 159 -0.46 10.06 -12.26
C THR A 159 1.01 9.87 -11.86
N ILE A 160 1.24 8.94 -10.95
CA ILE A 160 2.57 8.47 -10.54
C ILE A 160 2.80 7.09 -11.14
N GLU A 161 3.92 6.92 -11.81
CA GLU A 161 4.42 5.63 -12.25
C GLU A 161 5.73 5.34 -11.50
N ALA A 162 5.81 4.20 -10.81
CA ALA A 162 7.04 3.73 -10.18
C ALA A 162 7.12 2.21 -10.23
N GLY A 163 8.26 1.67 -10.68
CA GLY A 163 8.38 0.24 -10.97
C GLY A 163 7.44 -0.16 -12.11
N ASP A 164 6.60 -1.16 -11.86
CA ASP A 164 5.55 -1.63 -12.79
C ASP A 164 4.14 -1.12 -12.43
N GLN A 165 4.03 -0.25 -11.41
CA GLN A 165 2.75 0.25 -10.91
C GLN A 165 2.47 1.68 -11.40
N ARG A 166 1.18 1.93 -11.66
CA ARG A 166 0.64 3.24 -12.00
C ARG A 166 -0.51 3.59 -11.06
N ARG A 167 -0.41 4.73 -10.40
CA ARG A 167 -1.46 5.26 -9.52
C ARG A 167 -1.90 6.65 -9.96
N ASN A 168 -3.20 6.83 -10.11
CA ASN A 168 -3.80 8.16 -10.09
C ASN A 168 -4.01 8.58 -8.63
N VAL A 169 -3.55 9.78 -8.29
CA VAL A 169 -3.69 10.32 -6.93
C VAL A 169 -4.96 11.15 -6.88
N ASP A 170 -5.90 10.73 -6.03
CA ASP A 170 -7.06 11.55 -5.73
C ASP A 170 -6.65 12.71 -4.82
N LEU A 171 -6.74 13.92 -5.36
CA LEU A 171 -6.38 15.16 -4.67
C LEU A 171 -7.62 15.74 -3.99
N PRO A 172 -7.46 16.33 -2.80
CA PRO A 172 -8.54 17.06 -2.17
C PRO A 172 -8.94 18.25 -3.04
N LEU A 173 -10.19 18.73 -2.88
CA LEU A 173 -10.77 19.77 -3.73
C LEU A 173 -9.90 21.03 -3.84
N GLN A 174 -9.15 21.37 -2.79
CA GLN A 174 -8.27 22.54 -2.73
C GLN A 174 -7.05 22.42 -3.64
N LEU A 175 -6.61 21.21 -4.02
CA LEU A 175 -5.43 20.98 -4.86
C LEU A 175 -5.79 20.42 -6.24
N ARG A 176 -7.00 19.86 -6.39
CA ARG A 176 -7.48 19.28 -7.64
C ARG A 176 -7.48 20.32 -8.77
N GLY A 177 -6.90 19.95 -9.91
CA GLY A 177 -6.78 20.84 -11.08
C GLY A 177 -5.76 21.97 -10.98
N GLN A 178 -5.07 22.13 -9.85
CA GLN A 178 -3.97 23.08 -9.77
C GLN A 178 -2.76 22.55 -10.56
N PRO A 179 -2.05 23.40 -11.31
CA PRO A 179 -0.84 23.00 -12.01
C PRO A 179 0.27 22.64 -11.02
N VAL A 180 1.01 21.57 -11.28
CA VAL A 180 2.21 21.23 -10.51
C VAL A 180 3.28 22.30 -10.75
N LYS A 181 3.70 23.01 -9.70
CA LYS A 181 4.79 23.99 -9.74
C LYS A 181 6.17 23.35 -9.69
N GLY A 182 6.27 22.17 -9.08
CA GLY A 182 7.52 21.44 -8.99
C GLY A 182 7.36 20.11 -8.25
N ALA A 183 8.31 19.22 -8.48
CA ALA A 183 8.41 17.96 -7.77
C ALA A 183 9.87 17.65 -7.44
N LYS A 184 10.12 17.11 -6.25
CA LYS A 184 11.45 16.69 -5.78
C LYS A 184 11.37 15.29 -5.22
N PHE A 185 12.32 14.44 -5.62
CA PHE A 185 12.54 13.15 -4.98
C PHE A 185 13.68 13.27 -3.98
N GLN A 186 13.42 13.01 -2.71
CA GLN A 186 14.41 13.09 -1.62
C GLN A 186 14.01 12.14 -0.49
N ASP A 187 14.99 11.44 0.10
CA ASP A 187 14.83 10.58 1.28
C ASP A 187 13.70 9.56 1.14
N GLY A 188 13.53 8.99 -0.06
CA GLY A 188 12.46 8.04 -0.38
C GLY A 188 11.08 8.66 -0.62
N TYR A 189 10.96 10.00 -0.59
CA TYR A 189 9.70 10.70 -0.85
C TYR A 189 9.72 11.43 -2.19
N LEU A 190 8.63 11.29 -2.95
CA LEU A 190 8.25 12.21 -4.01
C LEU A 190 7.38 13.33 -3.41
N ILE A 191 7.94 14.53 -3.31
CA ILE A 191 7.26 15.73 -2.81
C ILE A 191 6.83 16.59 -3.99
N ILE A 192 5.53 16.78 -4.14
CA ILE A 192 4.88 17.54 -5.23
C ILE A 192 4.32 18.82 -4.63
N SER A 193 4.58 19.96 -5.29
CA SER A 193 4.10 21.28 -4.88
C SER A 193 3.18 21.87 -5.94
N PHE A 194 2.08 22.47 -5.51
CA PHE A 194 1.04 23.08 -6.35
C PHE A 194 0.95 24.60 -6.18
#